data_AF-A0A5K3EHD7-F1
#
_entry.id   AF-A0A5K3EHD7-F1
#
_cell.length_a   1.000
_cell.length_b   1.000
_cell.length_c   1.000
_cell.angle_alpha   90.00
_cell.angle_beta   90.00
_cell.angle_gamma   90.00
#
_symmetry.space_group_name_H-M   'P 1'
#
loop_
_entity.id
_entity.type
_entity.pdbx_description
1 polymer ?
#
loop_
_entity_poly.entity_id
_entity_poly.type
_entity_poly.pdbx_seq_one_letter_code
_entity_poly.pdbx_strand_id
1 'polypeptide(L)' 'MPDLTTLMTEWPVEFEKTLNTTVLPTAVLNCSLSEYVDIVSAILDVPVYKNRIETLHLIFSLYLEFKNSQHFQKK' A
#
# COMPACT_ATOMS: atom_id res chain seq x y z
N MET A 1 15.00 3.71 -4.51
CA MET A 1 13.64 4.06 -4.06
C MET A 1 12.82 4.24 -5.33
N PRO A 2 11.78 3.44 -5.59
CA PRO A 2 10.91 3.68 -6.74
C PRO A 2 10.28 5.06 -6.58
N ASP A 3 10.10 5.76 -7.68
CA ASP A 3 9.41 7.05 -7.65
C ASP A 3 7.98 6.85 -7.18
N LEU A 4 7.54 7.68 -6.22
CA LEU A 4 6.19 7.62 -5.62
C LEU A 4 5.08 7.65 -6.68
N THR A 5 5.34 8.33 -7.79
CA THR A 5 4.46 8.42 -8.97
C THR A 5 4.18 7.06 -9.62
N THR A 6 5.13 6.12 -9.55
CA THR A 6 4.95 4.76 -10.09
C THR A 6 3.91 3.99 -9.28
N LEU A 7 3.87 4.21 -7.95
CA LEU A 7 2.92 3.59 -7.03
C LEU A 7 1.51 4.23 -7.07
N MET A 8 1.37 5.39 -7.70
CA MET A 8 0.08 6.05 -7.92
C MET A 8 -0.64 5.58 -9.20
N THR A 9 -0.03 4.64 -9.92
CA THR A 9 -0.63 4.07 -11.13
C THR A 9 -1.88 3.25 -10.77
N GLU A 10 -2.85 3.21 -11.67
CA GLU A 10 -4.04 2.37 -11.51
C GLU A 10 -3.65 0.88 -11.39
N TRP A 11 -4.33 0.18 -10.47
CA TRP A 11 -4.15 -1.25 -10.31
C TRP A 11 -4.64 -2.01 -11.55
N PRO A 12 -4.01 -3.14 -11.90
CA PRO A 12 -4.54 -4.02 -12.93
C PRO A 12 -5.97 -4.46 -12.59
N VAL A 13 -6.85 -4.49 -13.60
CA VAL A 13 -8.29 -4.79 -13.42
C VAL A 13 -8.54 -6.12 -12.70
N GLU A 14 -7.69 -7.12 -12.93
CA GLU A 14 -7.78 -8.42 -12.25
C GLU A 14 -7.46 -8.32 -10.75
N PHE A 15 -6.47 -7.49 -10.40
CA PHE A 15 -6.09 -7.23 -9.03
C PHE A 15 -7.16 -6.41 -8.29
N GLU A 16 -7.68 -5.36 -8.93
CA GLU A 16 -8.78 -4.55 -8.40
C GLU A 16 -10.05 -5.38 -8.15
N LYS A 17 -10.41 -6.28 -9.07
CA LYS A 17 -11.53 -7.21 -8.87
C LYS A 17 -11.30 -8.13 -7.66
N THR A 18 -10.08 -8.60 -7.48
CA THR A 18 -9.72 -9.47 -6.35
C THR A 18 -9.75 -8.73 -5.03
N LEU A 19 -9.27 -7.48 -5.00
CA LEU A 19 -9.35 -6.61 -3.82
C LEU A 19 -10.81 -6.30 -3.42
N ASN A 20 -11.69 -6.12 -4.40
CA ASN A 20 -13.11 -5.85 -4.12
C ASN A 20 -13.88 -7.07 -3.56
N THR A 21 -13.41 -8.29 -3.81
CA THR A 21 -14.04 -9.52 -3.31
C THR A 21 -13.36 -10.09 -2.06
N THR A 22 -12.14 -9.66 -1.77
CA THR A 22 -11.32 -10.21 -0.69
C THR A 22 -11.22 -9.24 0.48
N VAL A 23 -11.37 -9.74 1.70
CA VAL A 23 -11.13 -8.95 2.90
C VAL A 23 -9.62 -8.83 3.10
N LEU A 24 -9.11 -7.60 3.14
CA LEU A 24 -7.70 -7.34 3.45
C LEU A 24 -7.34 -7.89 4.84
N PRO A 25 -6.10 -8.39 5.04
CA PRO A 25 -5.65 -8.87 6.34
C PRO A 25 -5.85 -7.78 7.39
N THR A 26 -6.60 -8.09 8.45
CA THR A 26 -6.80 -7.18 9.57
C THR A 26 -5.69 -7.39 10.61
N ALA A 27 -5.60 -6.49 11.59
CA ALA A 27 -4.68 -6.61 12.72
C ALA A 27 -4.91 -7.86 13.60
N VAL A 28 -5.92 -8.68 13.28
CA VAL A 28 -6.21 -9.98 13.93
C VAL A 28 -5.29 -11.09 13.40
N LEU A 29 -4.48 -10.83 12.37
CA LEU A 29 -3.50 -11.79 11.89
C LEU A 29 -2.48 -12.11 13.00
N ASN A 30 -2.29 -13.39 13.31
CA ASN A 30 -1.35 -13.85 14.33
C ASN A 30 0.11 -13.77 13.84
N CYS A 31 0.58 -12.55 13.59
CA CYS A 31 1.92 -12.24 13.10
C CYS A 31 2.51 -11.07 13.88
N SER A 32 3.83 -10.94 13.85
CA SER A 32 4.52 -9.78 14.40
C SER A 32 4.22 -8.53 13.58
N LEU A 33 4.37 -7.34 14.18
CA LEU A 33 4.21 -6.07 13.48
C LEU A 33 5.11 -5.98 12.24
N SER A 34 6.33 -6.50 12.33
CA SER A 34 7.28 -6.55 11.21
C SER A 34 6.74 -7.35 10.04
N GLU A 35 6.19 -8.54 10.30
CA GLU A 35 5.56 -9.38 9.27
C GLU A 35 4.30 -8.73 8.71
N TYR A 36 3.50 -8.08 9.56
CA TYR A 36 2.32 -7.35 9.10
C TYR A 36 2.69 -6.22 8.14
N VAL A 37 3.74 -5.46 8.45
CA VAL A 37 4.28 -4.42 7.55
C VAL A 37 4.72 -5.04 6.23
N ASP A 38 5.41 -6.17 6.26
CA ASP A 38 5.89 -6.84 5.04
C ASP A 38 4.71 -7.35 4.18
N ILE A 39 3.64 -7.88 4.80
CA ILE A 39 2.41 -8.31 4.12
C ILE A 39 1.70 -7.12 3.46
N VAL A 40 1.48 -6.03 4.20
CA VAL A 40 0.84 -4.83 3.66
C VAL A 40 1.68 -4.23 2.53
N SER A 41 3.00 -4.20 2.69
CA SER A 41 3.92 -3.73 1.64
C SER A 41 3.82 -4.57 0.38
N ALA A 42 3.72 -5.90 0.51
CA ALA A 42 3.54 -6.80 -0.62
C ALA A 42 2.19 -6.58 -1.35
N ILE A 43 1.11 -6.31 -0.61
CA ILE A 43 -0.20 -6.02 -1.20
C ILE A 43 -0.18 -4.69 -1.96
N LEU A 44 0.50 -3.68 -1.41
CA LEU A 44 0.62 -2.35 -2.02
C LEU A 44 1.73 -2.25 -3.06
N ASP A 45 2.37 -3.36 -3.44
CA ASP A 45 3.50 -3.41 -4.37
C ASP A 45 4.65 -2.46 -3.97
N VAL A 46 4.84 -2.29 -2.65
CA VAL A 46 5.90 -1.47 -2.07
C VAL A 46 7.11 -2.35 -1.73
N PRO A 47 8.32 -2.00 -2.19
CA PRO A 47 9.52 -2.75 -1.82
C PRO A 47 9.81 -2.64 -0.32
N VAL A 48 10.08 -3.79 0.29
CA VAL A 48 10.53 -3.88 1.68
C VAL A 48 12.04 -3.66 1.73
N TYR A 49 12.46 -2.55 2.32
CA TYR A 49 13.89 -2.26 2.53
C TYR A 49 14.42 -2.92 3.80
N LYS A 50 15.75 -2.92 3.97
CA LYS A 50 16.39 -3.38 5.22
C LYS A 50 15.84 -2.63 6.45
N ASN A 51 15.44 -1.37 6.26
CA ASN A 51 14.79 -0.56 7.29
C ASN A 51 13.31 -0.40 6.96
N ARG A 52 12.43 -1.00 7.77
CA ARG A 52 10.97 -0.92 7.62
C ARG A 52 10.44 0.50 7.81
N ILE A 53 11.19 1.40 8.47
CA ILE A 53 10.81 2.80 8.62
C ILE A 53 10.74 3.49 7.25
N GLU A 54 11.65 3.17 6.32
CA GLU A 54 11.65 3.75 4.97
C GLU A 54 10.45 3.27 4.15
N THR A 55 10.13 1.98 4.26
CA THR A 55 8.93 1.38 3.65
C THR A 55 7.66 2.03 4.20
N LEU A 56 7.55 2.18 5.53
CA LEU A 56 6.42 2.86 6.17
C LEU A 56 6.31 4.33 5.76
N HIS A 57 7.44 5.03 5.65
CA HIS A 57 7.44 6.41 5.16
C HIS A 57 6.86 6.49 3.75
N LEU A 58 7.24 5.59 2.85
CA LEU A 58 6.68 5.56 1.48
C LEU A 58 5.18 5.30 1.47
N ILE A 59 4.70 4.36 2.29
CA ILE A 59 3.26 4.08 2.44
C ILE A 59 2.50 5.32 2.95
N PHE A 60 3.04 6.02 3.95
CA PHE A 60 2.40 7.23 4.48
C PHE A 60 2.49 8.42 3.52
N SER A 61 3.59 8.57 2.78
CA SER A 61 3.70 9.56 1.71
C SER A 61 2.67 9.30 0.62
N LEU A 62 2.50 8.04 0.21
CA LEU A 62 1.50 7.63 -0.78
C LEU A 62 0.09 7.98 -0.29
N TYR A 63 -0.24 7.63 0.96
CA TYR A 63 -1.51 8.00 1.58
C TYR A 63 -1.73 9.52 1.61
N LEU A 64 -0.70 10.30 1.96
CA LEU A 64 -0.80 11.76 2.02
C LEU A 64 -1.02 12.37 0.64
N GLU A 65 -0.33 11.88 -0.40
CA GLU A 65 -0.54 12.27 -1.79
C GLU A 65 -1.97 11.94 -2.26
N PHE A 66 -2.47 10.73 -1.96
CA PHE A 66 -3.86 10.39 -2.27
C PHE A 66 -4.87 11.27 -1.53
N LYS A 67 -4.59 11.62 -0.27
CA LYS A 67 -5.46 12.50 0.53
C LYS A 67 -5.47 13.94 0.00
N ASN A 68 -4.32 14.46 -0.41
CA ASN A 68 -4.14 15.85 -0.85
C ASN A 68 -4.46 16.05 -2.34
N SER A 69 -4.37 15.00 -3.16
CA SER A 69 -4.68 15.09 -4.58
C SER A 69 -6.18 15.20 -4.83
N GLN A 70 -6.57 16.30 -5.48
CA GLN A 70 -7.97 16.60 -5.83
C GLN A 70 -8.54 15.61 -6.87
N HIS A 71 -7.67 14.85 -7.54
CA HIS A 71 -8.01 13.82 -8.53
C HIS A 71 -8.76 12.61 -7.95
N PHE A 72 -8.63 12.33 -6.65
CA PHE A 72 -9.29 11.19 -5.99
C PHE A 72 -10.40 11.60 -5.02
N GLN A 73 -10.56 12.89 -4.69
CA GLN A 73 -11.64 13.38 -3.84
C GLN A 73 -13.01 13.49 -4.55
N LYS A 74 -13.11 13.17 -5.85
CA LYS A 74 -14.32 13.43 -6.67
C LYS A 74 -14.93 12.20 -7.37
N LYS A 75 -14.60 10.97 -6.99
CA LYS A 75 -15.36 9.78 -7.44
C LYS A 75 -16.14 9.16 -6.31
#